data_AF-A0A0F8VTV5-F1
#
_entry.id   AF-A0A0F8VTV5-F1
#
_cell.length_a   1.000
_cell.length_b   1.000
_cell.length_c   1.000
_cell.angle_alpha   90.00
_cell.angle_beta   90.00
_cell.angle_gamma   90.00
#
_symmetry.space_group_name_H-M   'P 1'
#
loop_
_entity.id
_entity.type
_entity.pdbx_description
1 polymer ?
#
loop_
_entity_poly.entity_id
_entity_poly.type
_entity_poly.pdbx_seq_one_letter_code
_entity_poly.pdbx_strand_id
1 'polypeptide(L)'
;NGTQSERFWGKKCNFELAYDMGYKKFALEYELGEAEAKRMVGQFHAGLPQIRNNYHAGIRQQLFKDRTITNLMGRNRLFLGDIEGVIRGGPAETFRQAYNHMAQSTVADVINERGINYIYYNQELFKPIELLTQIHDSLVFQIPLTIPWEEHARMLSLICFSLETPLSYHDRTFSIPADVSMGFNMGKSEQVEIKGISGMFDGDVASKLEEVYNELRTKNGP
;
A
#
# COMPACT_ATOMS: atom_id res chain seq x y z
N ASN A 1 -24.88 12.93 -10.04
CA ASN A 1 -25.70 11.96 -9.30
C ASN A 1 -25.03 10.59 -9.27
N GLY A 2 -23.81 10.49 -8.76
CA GLY A 2 -23.12 9.21 -8.54
C GLY A 2 -23.17 8.82 -7.07
N THR A 3 -23.23 7.53 -6.77
CA THR A 3 -23.22 6.98 -5.40
C THR A 3 -21.87 7.14 -4.69
N GLN A 4 -20.82 7.44 -5.45
CA GLN A 4 -19.44 7.56 -4.97
C GLN A 4 -18.93 8.99 -5.04
N SER A 5 -18.04 9.35 -4.10
CA SER A 5 -17.43 10.69 -4.04
C SER A 5 -16.44 10.94 -5.19
N GLU A 6 -16.16 12.20 -5.49
CA GLU A 6 -15.10 12.60 -6.44
C GLU A 6 -13.73 12.04 -6.03
N ARG A 7 -13.44 12.01 -4.72
CA ARG A 7 -12.20 11.42 -4.17
C ARG A 7 -12.09 9.93 -4.50
N PHE A 8 -13.20 9.19 -4.41
CA PHE A 8 -13.24 7.77 -4.77
C PHE A 8 -12.86 7.59 -6.24
N TRP A 9 -13.51 8.32 -7.14
CA TRP A 9 -13.24 8.24 -8.58
C TRP A 9 -11.84 8.69 -8.94
N GLY A 10 -11.35 9.78 -8.34
CA GLY A 10 -9.98 10.24 -8.54
C GLY A 10 -8.94 9.20 -8.09
N LYS A 11 -9.16 8.55 -6.93
CA LYS A 11 -8.27 7.48 -6.45
C LYS A 11 -8.28 6.27 -7.38
N LYS A 12 -9.47 5.80 -7.78
CA LYS A 12 -9.63 4.65 -8.68
C LYS A 12 -8.93 4.92 -10.03
N CYS A 13 -9.17 6.11 -10.60
CA CYS A 13 -8.59 6.55 -11.87
C CYS A 13 -7.06 6.60 -11.80
N ASN A 14 -6.51 7.24 -10.77
CA ASN A 14 -5.06 7.33 -10.58
C ASN A 14 -4.40 5.95 -10.50
N PHE A 15 -5.01 5.02 -9.76
CA PHE A 15 -4.49 3.65 -9.62
C PHE A 15 -4.52 2.92 -10.97
N GLU A 16 -5.65 2.91 -11.66
CA GLU A 16 -5.84 2.12 -12.88
C GLU A 16 -5.02 2.63 -14.07
N LEU A 17 -4.94 3.95 -14.22
CA LEU A 17 -4.17 4.58 -15.29
C LEU A 17 -2.66 4.49 -15.03
N ALA A 18 -2.21 4.53 -13.77
CA ALA A 18 -0.81 4.26 -13.43
C ALA A 18 -0.34 2.88 -13.88
N TYR A 19 -1.26 1.91 -13.98
CA TYR A 19 -1.00 0.56 -14.49
C TYR A 19 -1.50 0.33 -15.93
N ASP A 20 -1.52 1.41 -16.73
CA ASP A 20 -1.76 1.42 -18.17
C ASP A 20 -3.15 0.91 -18.59
N MET A 21 -4.21 1.32 -17.87
CA MET A 21 -5.58 1.05 -18.30
C MET A 21 -5.87 1.75 -19.62
N GLY A 22 -6.27 0.96 -20.61
CA GLY A 22 -6.65 1.45 -21.93
C GLY A 22 -7.97 2.22 -21.89
N TYR A 23 -8.07 3.25 -22.72
CA TYR A 23 -9.22 4.17 -22.73
C TYR A 23 -10.57 3.48 -22.97
N LYS A 24 -10.63 2.35 -23.70
CA LYS A 24 -11.87 1.60 -23.90
C LYS A 24 -12.38 0.94 -22.62
N LYS A 25 -11.47 0.35 -21.84
CA LYS A 25 -11.80 -0.24 -20.53
C LYS A 25 -12.17 0.86 -19.54
N PHE A 26 -11.44 1.98 -19.56
CA PHE A 26 -11.76 3.16 -18.77
C PHE A 26 -13.15 3.73 -19.13
N ALA A 27 -13.48 3.87 -20.42
CA ALA A 27 -14.80 4.31 -20.87
C ALA A 27 -15.91 3.41 -20.34
N LEU A 28 -15.71 2.09 -20.40
CA LEU A 28 -16.68 1.10 -19.94
C LEU A 28 -16.87 1.16 -18.41
N GLU A 29 -15.78 1.19 -17.63
CA GLU A 29 -15.86 1.15 -16.16
C GLU A 29 -16.32 2.45 -15.50
N TYR A 30 -16.16 3.58 -16.19
CA TYR A 30 -16.54 4.90 -15.70
C TYR A 30 -17.79 5.44 -16.41
N GLU A 31 -18.40 4.63 -17.28
CA GLU A 31 -19.61 4.98 -18.04
C GLU A 31 -19.45 6.28 -18.85
N LEU A 32 -18.29 6.45 -19.48
CA LEU A 32 -17.92 7.62 -20.28
C LEU A 32 -17.98 7.31 -21.78
N GLY A 33 -18.16 8.34 -22.60
CA GLY A 33 -17.95 8.21 -24.04
C GLY A 33 -16.48 7.93 -24.37
N GLU A 34 -16.20 7.07 -25.36
CA GLU A 34 -14.82 6.69 -25.73
C GLU A 34 -13.91 7.90 -26.06
N ALA A 35 -14.46 8.93 -26.71
CA ALA A 35 -13.72 10.15 -27.05
C ALA A 35 -13.29 10.92 -25.79
N GLU A 36 -14.18 11.01 -24.81
CA GLU A 36 -13.90 11.66 -23.52
C GLU A 36 -12.88 10.85 -22.71
N ALA A 37 -13.10 9.54 -22.58
CA ALA A 37 -12.17 8.64 -21.93
C ALA A 37 -10.77 8.73 -22.55
N LYS A 38 -10.66 8.72 -23.89
CA LYS A 38 -9.38 8.87 -24.59
C LYS A 38 -8.70 10.20 -24.27
N ARG A 39 -9.45 11.30 -24.22
CA ARG A 39 -8.95 12.62 -23.81
C ARG A 39 -8.44 12.61 -22.37
N MET A 40 -9.21 12.06 -21.43
CA MET A 40 -8.85 11.99 -20.00
C MET A 40 -7.61 11.14 -19.75
N VAL A 41 -7.54 9.94 -20.34
CA VAL A 41 -6.35 9.07 -20.26
C VAL A 41 -5.13 9.78 -20.85
N GLY A 42 -5.30 10.49 -21.97
CA GLY A 42 -4.24 11.31 -22.57
C GLY A 42 -3.75 12.41 -21.62
N GLN A 43 -4.67 13.16 -21.00
CA GLN A 43 -4.35 14.21 -20.04
C GLN A 43 -3.63 13.68 -18.80
N PHE A 44 -4.05 12.52 -18.26
CA PHE A 44 -3.39 11.88 -17.12
C PHE A 44 -1.91 11.61 -17.41
N HIS A 45 -1.59 10.96 -18.53
CA HIS A 45 -0.20 10.66 -18.88
C HIS A 45 0.59 11.88 -19.35
N ALA A 46 -0.08 12.93 -19.86
CA ALA A 46 0.57 14.20 -20.15
C ALA A 46 0.96 14.95 -18.86
N GLY A 47 0.14 14.86 -17.81
CA GLY A 47 0.44 15.42 -16.48
C GLY A 47 1.48 14.63 -15.70
N LEU A 48 1.53 13.30 -15.90
CA LEU A 48 2.47 12.40 -15.23
C LEU A 48 3.28 11.58 -16.26
N PRO A 49 4.12 12.23 -17.10
CA PRO A 49 4.83 11.57 -18.20
C PRO A 49 5.80 10.50 -17.72
N GLN A 50 6.33 10.65 -16.50
CA GLN A 50 7.29 9.73 -15.88
C GLN A 50 6.74 8.31 -15.68
N ILE A 51 5.41 8.15 -15.58
CA ILE A 51 4.78 6.82 -15.48
C ILE A 51 5.12 5.99 -16.72
N ARG A 52 4.94 6.56 -17.92
CA ARG A 52 5.19 5.84 -19.18
C ARG A 52 6.64 5.88 -19.61
N ASN A 53 7.27 7.05 -19.45
CA ASN A 53 8.60 7.32 -19.97
C ASN A 53 9.71 6.69 -19.14
N ASN A 54 9.50 6.55 -17.83
CA ASN A 54 10.52 6.01 -16.92
C ASN A 54 10.06 4.69 -16.34
N TYR A 55 8.97 4.67 -15.56
CA TYR A 55 8.56 3.46 -14.84
C TYR A 55 8.18 2.32 -15.78
N HIS A 56 7.21 2.52 -16.67
CA HIS A 56 6.80 1.49 -17.62
C HIS A 56 7.94 1.12 -18.59
N ALA A 57 8.73 2.10 -19.03
CA ALA A 57 9.88 1.84 -19.90
C ALA A 57 10.92 0.92 -19.24
N GLY A 58 11.25 1.16 -17.97
CA GLY A 58 12.16 0.31 -17.19
C GLY A 58 11.62 -1.10 -16.97
N ILE A 59 10.32 -1.24 -16.68
CA ILE A 59 9.68 -2.57 -16.57
C ILE A 59 9.71 -3.31 -17.91
N ARG A 60 9.41 -2.63 -19.03
CA ARG A 60 9.51 -3.22 -20.37
C ARG A 60 10.92 -3.71 -20.66
N GLN A 61 11.93 -2.92 -20.34
CA GLN A 61 13.33 -3.29 -20.54
C GLN A 61 13.70 -4.57 -19.77
N GLN A 62 13.27 -4.70 -18.51
CA GLN A 62 13.47 -5.94 -17.73
C GLN A 62 12.79 -7.14 -18.40
N LEU A 63 11.51 -6.98 -18.80
CA LEU A 63 10.80 -8.06 -19.48
C LEU A 63 11.46 -8.51 -20.79
N PHE A 64 11.95 -7.57 -21.60
CA PHE A 64 12.64 -7.90 -22.85
C PHE A 64 14.02 -8.53 -22.63
N LYS A 65 14.67 -8.24 -21.50
CA LYS A 65 15.99 -8.77 -21.17
C LYS A 65 15.93 -10.25 -20.80
N ASP A 66 15.11 -10.60 -19.81
CA ASP A 66 15.08 -11.94 -19.22
C ASP A 66 13.69 -12.36 -18.70
N ARG A 67 12.66 -11.57 -19.02
CA ARG A 67 11.26 -11.80 -18.61
C ARG A 67 11.05 -11.81 -17.10
N THR A 68 12.00 -11.32 -16.32
CA THR A 68 11.94 -11.32 -14.86
C THR A 68 11.81 -9.89 -14.34
N ILE A 69 10.89 -9.68 -13.39
CA ILE A 69 10.83 -8.43 -12.63
C ILE A 69 11.33 -8.71 -11.22
N THR A 70 12.29 -7.90 -10.77
CA THR A 70 12.77 -7.89 -9.39
C THR A 70 12.15 -6.70 -8.65
N ASN A 71 11.51 -6.95 -7.51
CA ASN A 71 10.94 -5.89 -6.69
C ASN A 71 12.01 -5.23 -5.78
N LEU A 72 11.64 -4.20 -5.01
CA LEU A 72 12.62 -3.46 -4.20
C LEU A 72 13.14 -4.25 -2.98
N MET A 73 12.49 -5.37 -2.65
CA MET A 73 12.89 -6.29 -1.59
C MET A 73 13.65 -7.52 -2.15
N GLY A 74 13.96 -7.54 -3.44
CA GLY A 74 14.75 -8.59 -4.09
C GLY A 74 13.95 -9.81 -4.56
N ARG A 75 12.62 -9.83 -4.43
CA ARG A 75 11.80 -10.92 -4.98
C ARG A 75 11.80 -10.85 -6.51
N ASN A 76 12.04 -12.02 -7.12
CA ASN A 76 11.95 -12.21 -8.56
C ASN A 76 10.63 -12.87 -8.96
N ARG A 77 10.05 -12.43 -10.07
CA ARG A 77 8.94 -13.12 -10.75
C ARG A 77 9.20 -13.20 -12.24
N LEU A 78 9.15 -14.43 -12.77
CA LEU A 78 9.20 -14.71 -14.20
C LEU A 78 7.81 -14.53 -14.84
N PHE A 79 7.76 -13.81 -15.95
CA PHE A 79 6.54 -13.55 -16.73
C PHE A 79 6.56 -14.35 -18.03
N LEU A 80 5.70 -15.36 -18.12
CA LEU A 80 5.62 -16.26 -19.28
C LEU A 80 4.56 -15.85 -20.33
N GLY A 81 3.72 -14.86 -20.02
CA GLY A 81 2.71 -14.33 -20.94
C GLY A 81 3.31 -13.59 -22.14
N ASP A 82 2.54 -13.44 -23.22
CA ASP A 82 2.99 -12.83 -24.46
C ASP A 82 3.51 -11.39 -24.24
N ILE A 83 4.69 -11.10 -24.81
CA ILE A 83 5.33 -9.78 -24.83
C ILE A 83 5.60 -9.28 -26.25
N GLU A 84 5.54 -10.16 -27.26
CA GLU A 84 5.71 -9.81 -28.68
C GLU A 84 4.39 -9.35 -29.30
N GLY A 85 3.26 -9.87 -28.82
CA GLY A 85 1.93 -9.44 -29.23
C GLY A 85 1.74 -7.93 -29.11
N VAL A 86 2.35 -7.28 -28.11
CA VAL A 86 2.31 -5.81 -27.96
C VAL A 86 3.01 -5.07 -29.10
N ILE A 87 4.13 -5.60 -29.63
CA ILE A 87 4.79 -5.06 -30.83
C ILE A 87 3.82 -5.09 -32.03
N ARG A 88 2.88 -6.04 -32.02
CA ARG A 88 1.89 -6.28 -33.08
C ARG A 88 0.51 -5.68 -32.78
N GLY A 89 0.37 -4.88 -31.72
CA GLY A 89 -0.91 -4.25 -31.32
C GLY A 89 -1.89 -5.17 -30.59
N GLY A 90 -1.44 -6.33 -30.11
CA GLY A 90 -2.18 -7.28 -29.28
C GLY A 90 -2.25 -6.91 -27.79
N PRO A 91 -2.94 -7.72 -26.96
CA PRO A 91 -3.23 -7.40 -25.56
C PRO A 91 -1.97 -7.24 -24.72
N ALA A 92 -1.82 -6.10 -24.04
CA ALA A 92 -0.68 -5.77 -23.18
C ALA A 92 -0.79 -6.34 -21.75
N GLU A 93 -1.52 -7.45 -21.56
CA GLU A 93 -1.86 -7.95 -20.23
C GLU A 93 -0.63 -8.35 -19.41
N THR A 94 0.36 -9.01 -20.03
CA THR A 94 1.64 -9.32 -19.38
C THR A 94 2.34 -8.08 -18.85
N PHE A 95 2.35 -7.00 -19.65
CA PHE A 95 2.94 -5.73 -19.24
C PHE A 95 2.15 -5.07 -18.13
N ARG A 96 0.81 -5.06 -18.20
CA ARG A 96 -0.05 -4.56 -17.11
C ARG A 96 0.21 -5.31 -15.81
N GLN A 97 0.33 -6.63 -15.84
CA GLN A 97 0.66 -7.43 -14.67
C GLN A 97 2.05 -7.11 -14.14
N ALA A 98 3.04 -6.92 -15.02
CA ALA A 98 4.39 -6.56 -14.63
C ALA A 98 4.47 -5.14 -14.03
N TYR A 99 3.78 -4.16 -14.60
CA TYR A 99 3.67 -2.80 -14.07
C TYR A 99 3.06 -2.80 -12.67
N ASN A 100 2.07 -3.67 -12.41
CA ASN A 100 1.49 -3.83 -11.08
C ASN A 100 2.43 -4.55 -10.10
N HIS A 101 3.12 -5.58 -10.58
CA HIS A 101 3.83 -6.53 -9.72
C HIS A 101 4.92 -5.89 -8.88
N MET A 102 5.75 -5.01 -9.45
CA MET A 102 6.87 -4.41 -8.71
C MET A 102 6.40 -3.68 -7.45
N ALA A 103 5.42 -2.78 -7.57
CA ALA A 103 4.90 -2.03 -6.43
C ALA A 103 4.15 -2.93 -5.43
N GLN A 104 3.22 -3.77 -5.91
CA GLN A 104 2.39 -4.60 -5.04
C GLN A 104 3.20 -5.63 -4.26
N SER A 105 4.13 -6.31 -4.94
CA SER A 105 4.97 -7.30 -4.28
C SER A 105 5.97 -6.66 -3.31
N THR A 106 6.45 -5.45 -3.60
CA THR A 106 7.31 -4.70 -2.66
C THR A 106 6.55 -4.41 -1.36
N VAL A 107 5.31 -3.90 -1.44
CA VAL A 107 4.49 -3.64 -0.25
C VAL A 107 4.21 -4.94 0.51
N ALA A 108 3.88 -6.02 -0.19
CA ALA A 108 3.67 -7.33 0.42
C ALA A 108 4.93 -7.85 1.14
N ASP A 109 6.12 -7.61 0.59
CA ASP A 109 7.37 -8.01 1.24
C ASP A 109 7.75 -7.14 2.41
N VAL A 110 7.52 -5.82 2.31
CA VAL A 110 7.72 -4.90 3.44
C VAL A 110 6.86 -5.33 4.62
N ILE A 111 5.57 -5.57 4.44
CA ILE A 111 4.70 -5.94 5.57
C ILE A 111 5.03 -7.33 6.12
N ASN A 112 5.43 -8.28 5.28
CA ASN A 112 5.81 -9.61 5.73
C ASN A 112 7.15 -9.60 6.48
N GLU A 113 8.19 -9.00 5.92
CA GLU A 113 9.54 -9.02 6.50
C GLU A 113 9.70 -8.04 7.65
N ARG A 114 9.18 -6.82 7.49
CA ARG A 114 9.40 -5.71 8.45
C ARG A 114 8.24 -5.52 9.42
N GLY A 115 7.08 -6.13 9.16
CA GLY A 115 5.94 -6.17 10.06
C GLY A 115 5.82 -7.53 10.75
N ILE A 116 5.29 -8.53 10.02
CA ILE A 116 4.94 -9.85 10.58
C ILE A 116 6.16 -10.56 11.16
N ASN A 117 7.21 -10.78 10.34
CA ASN A 117 8.42 -11.48 10.78
C ASN A 117 9.13 -10.70 11.89
N TYR A 118 9.17 -9.38 11.79
CA TYR A 118 9.75 -8.53 12.81
C TYR A 118 9.05 -8.72 14.17
N ILE A 119 7.72 -8.75 14.20
CA ILE A 119 6.97 -9.02 15.44
C ILE A 119 7.18 -10.47 15.90
N TYR A 120 7.03 -11.42 14.97
CA TYR A 120 7.03 -12.85 15.28
C TYR A 120 8.38 -13.34 15.82
N TYR A 121 9.50 -12.89 15.25
CA TYR A 121 10.83 -13.39 15.64
C TYR A 121 11.48 -12.61 16.80
N ASN A 122 11.01 -11.42 17.14
CA ASN A 122 11.57 -10.59 18.23
C ASN A 122 10.65 -10.63 19.47
N GLN A 123 10.37 -11.82 19.98
CA GLN A 123 9.40 -12.04 21.07
C GLN A 123 9.84 -11.43 22.40
N GLU A 124 11.12 -11.16 22.60
CA GLU A 124 11.63 -10.39 23.73
C GLU A 124 11.12 -8.94 23.73
N LEU A 125 10.79 -8.38 22.56
CA LEU A 125 10.24 -7.03 22.40
C LEU A 125 8.72 -7.01 22.29
N PHE A 126 8.12 -8.08 21.75
CA PHE A 126 6.71 -8.09 21.31
C PHE A 126 5.86 -9.19 21.95
N LYS A 127 6.33 -9.82 23.04
CA LYS A 127 5.61 -10.90 23.73
C LYS A 127 4.11 -10.64 23.97
N PRO A 128 3.66 -9.42 24.32
CA PRO A 128 2.24 -9.17 24.56
C PRO A 128 1.38 -9.05 23.29
N ILE A 129 1.98 -8.90 22.10
CA ILE A 129 1.24 -8.77 20.85
C ILE A 129 0.69 -10.12 20.42
N GLU A 130 -0.62 -10.19 20.21
CA GLU A 130 -1.26 -11.31 19.53
C GLU A 130 -1.58 -10.92 18.08
N LEU A 131 -0.81 -11.48 17.14
CA LEU A 131 -1.05 -11.31 15.70
C LEU A 131 -2.35 -12.03 15.30
N LEU A 132 -3.29 -11.29 14.70
CA LEU A 132 -4.60 -11.83 14.33
C LEU A 132 -4.69 -12.17 12.84
N THR A 133 -4.44 -11.19 11.98
CA THR A 133 -4.52 -11.38 10.52
C THR A 133 -3.75 -10.31 9.77
N GLN A 134 -3.47 -10.59 8.49
CA GLN A 134 -2.96 -9.62 7.53
C GLN A 134 -4.00 -9.43 6.42
N ILE A 135 -4.38 -8.19 6.15
CA ILE A 135 -5.31 -7.82 5.08
C ILE A 135 -4.56 -6.91 4.11
N HIS A 136 -4.02 -7.48 3.03
CA HIS A 136 -3.20 -6.78 2.04
C HIS A 136 -2.01 -6.03 2.66
N ASP A 137 -2.11 -4.70 2.76
CA ASP A 137 -1.13 -3.76 3.28
C ASP A 137 -1.39 -3.38 4.76
N SER A 138 -2.29 -4.09 5.44
CA SER A 138 -2.61 -3.87 6.85
C SER A 138 -2.33 -5.11 7.70
N LEU A 139 -1.71 -4.88 8.86
CA LEU A 139 -1.51 -5.89 9.89
C LEU A 139 -2.48 -5.62 11.04
N VAL A 140 -3.20 -6.66 11.47
CA VAL A 140 -4.16 -6.59 12.56
C VAL A 140 -3.68 -7.47 13.71
N PHE A 141 -3.59 -6.88 14.90
CA PHE A 141 -3.17 -7.55 16.12
C PHE A 141 -3.86 -6.91 17.33
N GLN A 142 -3.77 -7.56 18.49
CA GLN A 142 -4.27 -7.03 19.75
C GLN A 142 -3.19 -7.07 20.84
N ILE A 143 -3.31 -6.17 21.81
CA ILE A 143 -2.44 -6.10 22.99
C ILE A 143 -3.34 -6.07 24.23
N PRO A 144 -3.08 -6.88 25.27
CA PRO A 144 -3.86 -6.86 26.49
C PRO A 144 -3.77 -5.50 27.21
N LEU A 145 -4.91 -4.98 27.70
CA LEU A 145 -4.97 -3.74 28.48
C LEU A 145 -4.27 -3.83 29.86
N THR A 146 -3.85 -5.02 30.28
CA THR A 146 -2.99 -5.21 31.45
C THR A 146 -1.57 -4.71 31.22
N ILE A 147 -1.18 -4.48 29.95
CA ILE A 147 0.10 -3.90 29.56
C ILE A 147 -0.02 -2.36 29.65
N PRO A 148 0.99 -1.64 30.20
CA PRO A 148 0.95 -0.17 30.25
C PRO A 148 0.89 0.48 28.86
N TRP A 149 0.26 1.65 28.76
CA TRP A 149 0.16 2.40 27.49
C TRP A 149 1.52 2.83 26.94
N GLU A 150 2.49 3.07 27.80
CA GLU A 150 3.89 3.35 27.43
C GLU A 150 4.50 2.16 26.68
N GLU A 151 4.19 0.95 27.11
CA GLU A 151 4.69 -0.26 26.46
C GLU A 151 3.95 -0.55 25.15
N HIS A 152 2.65 -0.25 25.07
CA HIS A 152 1.91 -0.24 23.80
C HIS A 152 2.57 0.72 22.79
N ALA A 153 2.77 1.97 23.21
CA ALA A 153 3.38 3.01 22.39
C ALA A 153 4.79 2.62 21.95
N ARG A 154 5.62 2.07 22.85
CA ARG A 154 6.96 1.57 22.52
C ARG A 154 6.93 0.51 21.42
N MET A 155 6.08 -0.51 21.56
CA MET A 155 5.95 -1.58 20.57
C MET A 155 5.46 -1.05 19.22
N LEU A 156 4.43 -0.19 19.22
CA LEU A 156 3.88 0.42 18.00
C LEU A 156 4.92 1.28 17.27
N SER A 157 5.66 2.13 17.99
CA SER A 157 6.72 2.95 17.39
C SER A 157 7.83 2.09 16.77
N LEU A 158 8.23 0.99 17.41
CA LEU A 158 9.24 0.08 16.84
C LEU A 158 8.73 -0.60 15.56
N ILE A 159 7.46 -1.01 15.51
CA ILE A 159 6.86 -1.61 14.33
C ILE A 159 6.78 -0.59 13.19
N CYS A 160 6.29 0.62 13.46
CA CYS A 160 6.25 1.71 12.47
C CYS A 160 7.66 2.03 11.95
N PHE A 161 8.65 2.17 12.84
CA PHE A 161 10.03 2.43 12.46
C PHE A 161 10.59 1.33 11.53
N SER A 162 10.30 0.07 11.83
CA SER A 162 10.70 -1.06 10.99
C SER A 162 10.03 -0.99 9.60
N LEU A 163 8.71 -0.82 9.55
CA LEU A 163 7.94 -0.72 8.29
C LEU A 163 8.40 0.47 7.42
N GLU A 164 8.70 1.60 8.05
CA GLU A 164 9.12 2.85 7.40
C GLU A 164 10.61 2.86 7.00
N THR A 165 11.34 1.76 7.19
CA THR A 165 12.73 1.63 6.74
C THR A 165 12.84 2.04 5.26
N PRO A 166 13.74 2.97 4.90
CA PRO A 166 13.81 3.49 3.54
C PRO A 166 14.05 2.39 2.49
N LEU A 167 13.38 2.54 1.35
CA LEU A 167 13.57 1.76 0.14
C LEU A 167 14.29 2.61 -0.90
N SER A 168 15.14 1.98 -1.69
CA SER A 168 15.86 2.65 -2.78
C SER A 168 15.35 2.16 -4.14
N TYR A 169 15.11 3.10 -5.04
CA TYR A 169 14.77 2.82 -6.42
C TYR A 169 15.55 3.77 -7.33
N HIS A 170 16.51 3.22 -8.08
CA HIS A 170 17.53 3.98 -8.82
C HIS A 170 18.29 4.95 -7.91
N ASP A 171 18.23 6.25 -8.20
CA ASP A 171 18.88 7.35 -7.51
C ASP A 171 18.02 7.96 -6.39
N ARG A 172 16.85 7.37 -6.10
CA ARG A 172 15.91 7.89 -5.10
C ARG A 172 15.77 6.95 -3.93
N THR A 173 15.69 7.53 -2.75
CA THR A 173 15.35 6.83 -1.51
C THR A 173 14.06 7.42 -0.96
N PHE A 174 13.15 6.56 -0.54
CA PHE A 174 11.85 6.95 0.02
C PHE A 174 11.39 5.94 1.05
N SER A 175 10.51 6.34 1.96
CA SER A 175 9.86 5.45 2.92
C SER A 175 8.38 5.32 2.59
N ILE A 176 7.78 4.19 2.97
CA ILE A 176 6.34 3.98 2.91
C ILE A 176 5.80 4.27 4.32
N PRO A 177 5.02 5.36 4.52
CA PRO A 177 4.47 5.70 5.83
C PRO A 177 3.57 4.57 6.37
N ALA A 178 3.63 4.33 7.67
CA ALA A 178 2.80 3.35 8.36
C ALA A 178 1.78 4.05 9.26
N ASP A 179 0.50 3.94 8.90
CA ASP A 179 -0.60 4.48 9.71
C ASP A 179 -1.05 3.44 10.75
N VAL A 180 -1.37 3.90 11.96
CA VAL A 180 -1.90 3.06 13.04
C VAL A 180 -3.34 3.45 13.32
N SER A 181 -4.21 2.47 13.48
CA SER A 181 -5.61 2.67 13.87
C SER A 181 -5.99 1.71 14.99
N MET A 182 -6.87 2.15 15.88
CA MET A 182 -7.36 1.35 17.01
C MET A 182 -8.88 1.26 16.99
N GLY A 183 -9.43 0.12 17.37
CA GLY A 183 -10.86 -0.12 17.52
C GLY A 183 -11.12 -1.43 18.26
N PHE A 184 -12.36 -1.66 18.67
CA PHE A 184 -12.77 -2.91 19.32
C PHE A 184 -13.05 -4.05 18.34
N ASN A 185 -13.05 -3.77 17.04
CA ASN A 185 -13.19 -4.75 15.98
C ASN A 185 -12.47 -4.29 14.70
N MET A 186 -12.55 -5.13 13.66
CA MET A 186 -11.87 -4.91 12.37
C MET A 186 -12.64 -3.99 11.41
N GLY A 187 -13.77 -3.42 11.84
CA GLY A 187 -14.59 -2.50 11.05
C GLY A 187 -13.89 -1.16 10.86
N LYS A 188 -13.42 -0.86 9.65
CA LYS A 188 -12.64 0.35 9.36
C LYS A 188 -13.35 1.67 9.73
N SER A 189 -14.68 1.71 9.66
CA SER A 189 -15.48 2.87 10.07
C SER A 189 -15.60 3.05 11.59
N GLU A 190 -15.25 2.02 12.36
CA GLU A 190 -15.33 1.98 13.82
C GLU A 190 -13.95 2.10 14.48
N GLN A 191 -12.91 2.25 13.66
CA GLN A 191 -11.54 2.49 14.11
C GLN A 191 -11.22 3.99 14.10
N VAL A 192 -10.36 4.40 15.01
CA VAL A 192 -9.80 5.75 15.08
C VAL A 192 -8.32 5.67 14.72
N GLU A 193 -7.93 6.45 13.72
CA GLU A 193 -6.54 6.61 13.31
C GLU A 193 -5.77 7.40 14.39
N ILE A 194 -4.63 6.87 14.81
CA ILE A 194 -3.76 7.48 15.81
C ILE A 194 -2.60 8.15 15.08
N LYS A 195 -2.60 9.48 15.10
CA LYS A 195 -1.61 10.28 14.38
C LYS A 195 -0.31 10.40 15.16
N GLY A 196 0.82 10.42 14.45
CA GLY A 196 2.12 10.76 14.99
C GLY A 196 2.84 9.63 15.74
N ILE A 197 2.53 8.36 15.45
CA ILE A 197 3.28 7.22 15.99
C ILE A 197 4.61 7.00 15.22
N SER A 198 4.69 7.48 13.98
CA SER A 198 5.88 7.37 13.13
C SER A 198 7.08 8.13 13.74
N GLY A 199 8.14 7.42 14.13
CA GLY A 199 9.37 8.01 14.68
C GLY A 199 9.94 7.30 15.90
N MET A 200 10.90 7.95 16.58
CA MET A 200 11.39 7.51 17.90
C MET A 200 10.35 7.83 18.96
N PHE A 201 10.15 6.90 19.92
CA PHE A 201 9.23 7.04 21.04
C PHE A 201 9.37 8.40 21.74
N ASP A 202 8.29 9.18 21.75
CA ASP A 202 8.07 10.25 22.70
C ASP A 202 6.96 9.82 23.68
N GLY A 203 7.00 10.32 24.93
CA GLY A 203 6.02 9.96 25.95
C GLY A 203 4.58 10.42 25.62
N ASP A 204 4.40 11.25 24.58
CA ASP A 204 3.12 11.83 24.16
C ASP A 204 2.25 10.80 23.43
N VAL A 205 2.84 9.80 22.76
CA VAL A 205 2.08 8.71 22.11
C VAL A 205 1.26 7.89 23.11
N ALA A 206 1.80 7.61 24.30
CA ALA A 206 1.12 6.77 25.29
C ALA A 206 -0.20 7.42 25.77
N SER A 207 -0.16 8.72 26.09
CA SER A 207 -1.35 9.48 26.48
C SER A 207 -2.39 9.53 25.36
N LYS A 208 -1.96 9.70 24.10
CA LYS A 208 -2.87 9.67 22.94
C LYS A 208 -3.57 8.31 22.76
N LEU A 209 -2.86 7.20 22.99
CA LEU A 209 -3.47 5.87 22.95
C LEU A 209 -4.56 5.73 24.00
N GLU A 210 -4.27 6.16 25.23
CA GLU A 210 -5.24 6.13 26.33
C GLU A 210 -6.47 7.00 26.04
N GLU A 211 -6.27 8.22 25.53
CA GLU A 211 -7.34 9.15 25.13
C GLU A 211 -8.25 8.51 24.06
N VAL A 212 -7.66 7.99 22.98
CA VAL A 212 -8.43 7.36 21.90
C VAL A 212 -9.19 6.13 22.39
N TYR A 213 -8.59 5.33 23.28
CA TYR A 213 -9.28 4.19 23.89
C TYR A 213 -10.50 4.63 24.72
N ASN A 214 -10.34 5.66 25.55
CA ASN A 214 -11.42 6.20 26.38
C ASN A 214 -12.56 6.80 25.53
N GLU A 215 -12.23 7.45 24.41
CA GLU A 215 -13.23 7.93 23.44
C GLU A 215 -14.01 6.78 22.80
N LEU A 216 -13.30 5.74 22.33
CA LEU A 216 -13.91 4.56 21.74
C LEU A 216 -14.85 3.84 22.73
N ARG A 217 -14.44 3.74 24.00
CA ARG A 217 -15.25 3.13 25.06
C ARG A 217 -16.52 3.92 25.31
N THR A 218 -16.42 5.26 25.38
CA THR A 218 -17.58 6.14 25.57
C THR A 218 -18.59 6.02 24.43
N LYS A 219 -18.11 5.90 23.18
CA LYS A 219 -18.98 5.79 21.98
C LYS A 219 -19.72 4.46 21.87
N ASN A 220 -19.11 3.36 22.30
CA ASN A 220 -19.67 2.02 22.13
C ASN A 220 -20.51 1.53 23.31
N GLY A 221 -20.64 2.34 24.37
CA GLY A 221 -21.31 1.95 25.61
C GLY A 221 -20.46 0.99 26.46
N PRO A 222 -20.80 0.81 27.75
CA PRO A 222 -20.13 -0.14 28.63
C PRO A 222 -20.35 -1.60 28.22
#